data_AF-A0A5E5Q601-F1
#
_entry.id   AF-A0A5E5Q601-F1
#
_cell.length_a   1.000
_cell.length_b   1.000
_cell.length_c   1.000
_cell.angle_alpha   90.00
_cell.angle_beta   90.00
_cell.angle_gamma   90.00
#
_symmetry.space_group_name_H-M   'P 1'
#
loop_
_entity.id
_entity.type
_entity.pdbx_description
1 polymer ?
#
loop_
_entity_poly.entity_id
_entity_poly.type
_entity_poly.pdbx_seq_one_letter_code
_entity_poly.pdbx_strand_id
1 'polypeptide(L)'
;MDILNYKLDTTKELLTSRIGLLATAHTINTLNLSNVIDKHFPALGSNRALKASIFINTLVLSQHEGGECLDDVTHIAKDKALGMLINQQTPTAQAIGTWLRRLGKDNQGVKALSKINKTLLSQPLKTTQNIDL
;
A
#
# COMPACT_ATOMS: atom_id res chain seq x y z
N MET A 1 -33.82 -18.84 -31.52
CA MET A 1 -32.85 -19.69 -30.79
C MET A 1 -32.43 -18.88 -29.59
N ASP A 2 -33.12 -19.08 -28.46
CA ASP A 2 -32.75 -18.44 -27.19
C ASP A 2 -31.58 -19.22 -26.61
N ILE A 3 -30.41 -18.59 -26.63
CA ILE A 3 -29.13 -19.23 -26.29
C ILE A 3 -29.00 -19.41 -24.77
N LEU A 4 -29.78 -18.68 -23.96
CA LEU A 4 -29.75 -18.74 -22.50
C LEU A 4 -31.18 -18.73 -21.95
N ASN A 5 -31.47 -19.67 -21.04
CA ASN A 5 -32.81 -19.87 -20.45
C ASN A 5 -33.05 -19.01 -19.20
N TYR A 6 -32.40 -17.85 -19.11
CA TYR A 6 -32.46 -16.95 -17.94
C TYR A 6 -32.61 -15.49 -18.37
N LYS A 7 -33.34 -14.71 -17.57
CA LYS A 7 -33.52 -13.27 -17.75
C LYS A 7 -32.29 -12.53 -17.21
N LEU A 8 -31.59 -11.80 -18.08
CA LEU A 8 -30.50 -10.92 -17.69
C LEU A 8 -31.06 -9.60 -17.15
N ASP A 9 -30.48 -9.08 -16.07
CA ASP A 9 -30.76 -7.76 -15.52
C ASP A 9 -29.44 -7.03 -15.23
N THR A 10 -29.50 -5.71 -15.09
CA THR A 10 -28.32 -4.88 -14.83
C THR A 10 -28.10 -4.67 -13.33
N THR A 11 -26.84 -4.62 -12.91
CA THR A 11 -26.47 -4.27 -11.52
C THR A 11 -25.48 -3.10 -11.50
N LYS A 12 -25.47 -2.37 -10.38
CA LYS A 12 -24.47 -1.34 -10.07
C LYS A 12 -23.33 -1.87 -9.20
N GLU A 13 -23.35 -3.17 -8.89
CA GLU A 13 -22.27 -3.82 -8.14
C GLU A 13 -20.94 -3.70 -8.89
N LEU A 14 -19.90 -3.39 -8.14
CA LEU A 14 -18.55 -3.27 -8.66
C LEU A 14 -17.84 -4.61 -8.48
N LEU A 15 -17.25 -5.12 -9.55
CA LEU A 15 -16.41 -6.31 -9.53
C LEU A 15 -14.93 -5.90 -9.61
N THR A 16 -14.07 -6.64 -8.92
CA THR A 16 -12.62 -6.50 -9.02
C THR A 16 -11.96 -7.87 -9.10
N SER A 17 -10.99 -8.02 -10.01
CA SER A 17 -10.11 -9.19 -10.05
C SER A 17 -8.98 -9.12 -9.02
N ARG A 18 -8.88 -8.00 -8.28
CA ARG A 18 -7.77 -7.69 -7.35
C ARG A 18 -8.06 -8.00 -5.90
N ILE A 19 -9.06 -8.85 -5.62
CA ILE A 19 -9.47 -9.17 -4.26
C ILE A 19 -8.33 -9.77 -3.41
N GLY A 20 -7.37 -10.44 -4.06
CA GLY A 20 -6.16 -10.97 -3.41
C GLY A 20 -5.32 -9.90 -2.70
N LEU A 21 -5.38 -8.64 -3.15
CA LEU A 21 -4.68 -7.52 -2.49
C LEU A 21 -5.25 -7.18 -1.11
N LEU A 22 -6.45 -7.66 -0.78
CA LEU A 22 -7.07 -7.41 0.53
C LEU A 22 -6.25 -8.02 1.67
N ALA A 23 -5.64 -9.19 1.47
CA ALA A 23 -4.76 -9.80 2.47
C ALA A 23 -3.55 -8.92 2.77
N THR A 24 -2.94 -8.34 1.74
CA THR A 24 -1.84 -7.38 1.87
C THR A 24 -2.29 -6.10 2.57
N ALA A 25 -3.41 -5.51 2.15
CA ALA A 25 -3.96 -4.31 2.76
C ALA A 25 -4.31 -4.52 4.25
N HIS A 26 -4.91 -5.67 4.58
CA HIS A 26 -5.21 -6.05 5.95
C HIS A 26 -3.94 -6.24 6.78
N THR A 27 -2.89 -6.82 6.21
CA THR A 27 -1.59 -6.98 6.88
C THR A 27 -0.96 -5.63 7.20
N ILE A 28 -0.95 -4.70 6.23
CA ILE A 28 -0.49 -3.31 6.43
C ILE A 28 -1.21 -2.66 7.62
N ASN A 29 -2.54 -2.83 7.69
CA ASN A 29 -3.36 -2.29 8.78
C ASN A 29 -3.07 -2.96 10.13
N THR A 30 -2.98 -4.30 10.15
CA THR A 30 -2.74 -5.09 11.37
C THR A 30 -1.38 -4.79 12.00
N LEU A 31 -0.35 -4.61 11.16
CA LEU A 31 0.99 -4.22 11.61
C LEU A 31 1.07 -2.73 12.00
N ASN A 32 -0.02 -1.99 11.85
CA ASN A 32 -0.06 -0.54 12.01
C ASN A 32 1.06 0.15 11.19
N LEU A 33 1.35 -0.42 10.02
CA LEU A 33 2.57 -0.14 9.26
C LEU A 33 2.65 1.34 8.85
N SER A 34 1.51 1.92 8.46
CA SER A 34 1.41 3.33 8.10
C SER A 34 1.94 4.26 9.20
N ASN A 35 1.59 4.00 10.46
CA ASN A 35 2.04 4.81 11.59
C ASN A 35 3.54 4.63 11.87
N VAL A 36 4.05 3.41 11.72
CA VAL A 36 5.49 3.13 11.86
C VAL A 36 6.29 3.84 10.76
N ILE A 37 5.80 3.82 9.51
CA ILE A 37 6.40 4.52 8.38
C ILE A 37 6.44 6.03 8.64
N ASP A 38 5.29 6.62 8.95
CA ASP A 38 5.15 8.07 9.08
C ASP A 38 5.93 8.64 10.26
N LYS A 39 6.24 7.81 11.27
CA LYS A 39 7.13 8.18 12.39
C LYS A 39 8.60 8.25 11.98
N HIS A 40 9.04 7.45 11.02
CA HIS A 40 10.46 7.29 10.70
C HIS A 40 10.90 7.97 9.42
N PHE A 41 9.98 8.20 8.48
CA PHE A 41 10.27 8.95 7.26
C PHE A 41 10.31 10.46 7.52
N PRO A 42 11.16 11.20 6.78
CA PRO A 42 11.19 12.66 6.87
C PRO A 42 9.83 13.24 6.45
N ALA A 43 9.40 14.29 7.16
CA ALA A 43 8.21 15.02 6.78
C ALA A 43 8.36 15.59 5.37
N LEU A 44 7.32 15.48 4.57
CA LEU A 44 7.27 16.12 3.27
C LEU A 44 6.87 17.57 3.52
N GLY A 45 7.80 18.51 3.37
CA GLY A 45 7.72 19.89 3.89
C GLY A 45 6.53 20.80 3.48
N SER A 46 5.43 20.27 2.92
CA SER A 46 4.18 20.99 2.69
C SER A 46 3.03 20.34 3.47
N ASN A 47 2.15 21.16 4.08
CA ASN A 47 0.93 20.69 4.76
C ASN A 47 -0.05 19.95 3.84
N ARG A 48 0.10 20.03 2.50
CA ARG A 48 -0.69 19.28 1.52
C ARG A 48 0.03 18.05 0.97
N ALA A 49 1.26 17.78 1.43
CA ALA A 49 2.00 16.63 0.95
C ALA A 49 1.42 15.35 1.54
N LEU A 50 1.27 14.34 0.68
CA LEU A 50 0.87 13.00 1.08
C LEU A 50 1.84 12.43 2.12
N LYS A 51 1.33 11.64 3.06
CA LYS A 51 2.18 10.97 4.05
C LYS A 51 3.08 9.92 3.37
N ALA A 52 4.22 9.60 3.99
CA ALA A 52 5.15 8.61 3.46
C ALA A 52 4.49 7.23 3.33
N SER A 53 3.64 6.88 4.29
CA SER A 53 2.83 5.65 4.28
C SER A 53 2.00 5.50 3.00
N ILE A 54 1.43 6.59 2.48
CA ILE A 54 0.64 6.55 1.24
C ILE A 54 1.48 6.05 0.07
N PHE A 55 2.69 6.59 -0.10
CA PHE A 55 3.59 6.17 -1.18
C PHE A 55 4.02 4.71 -1.02
N ILE A 56 4.41 4.31 0.19
CA ILE A 56 4.91 2.95 0.44
C ILE A 56 3.81 1.91 0.30
N ASN A 57 2.63 2.15 0.90
CA ASN A 57 1.50 1.22 0.79
C ASN A 57 1.07 1.04 -0.67
N THR A 58 1.04 2.12 -1.46
CA THR A 58 0.76 2.03 -2.90
C THR A 58 1.81 1.18 -3.62
N LEU A 59 3.09 1.36 -3.33
CA LEU A 59 4.16 0.54 -3.93
C LEU A 59 4.04 -0.94 -3.53
N VAL A 60 3.77 -1.22 -2.26
CA VAL A 60 3.56 -2.60 -1.75
C VAL A 60 2.38 -3.24 -2.46
N LEU A 61 1.24 -2.55 -2.58
CA LEU A 61 0.05 -3.06 -3.27
C LEU A 61 0.33 -3.28 -4.76
N SER A 62 0.97 -2.33 -5.43
CA SER A 62 1.30 -2.44 -6.85
C SER A 62 2.23 -3.63 -7.12
N GLN A 63 3.21 -3.85 -6.25
CA GLN A 63 4.11 -4.99 -6.38
C GLN A 63 3.41 -6.34 -6.11
N HIS A 64 2.44 -6.39 -5.19
CA HIS A 64 1.62 -7.59 -4.97
C HIS A 64 0.58 -7.81 -6.08
N GLU A 65 0.23 -6.78 -6.85
CA GLU A 65 -0.59 -6.90 -8.05
C GLU A 65 0.22 -7.49 -9.23
N GLY A 66 1.56 -7.45 -9.13
CA GLY A 66 2.46 -7.81 -10.23
C GLY A 66 2.89 -6.61 -11.09
N GLY A 67 2.82 -5.39 -10.55
CA GLY A 67 3.34 -4.19 -11.22
C GLY A 67 4.85 -4.23 -11.41
N GLU A 68 5.31 -3.80 -12.57
CA GLU A 68 6.70 -3.83 -13.01
C GLU A 68 7.29 -2.41 -13.13
N CYS A 69 6.43 -1.40 -13.26
CA CYS A 69 6.83 -0.01 -13.40
C CYS A 69 5.96 0.93 -12.53
N LEU A 70 6.42 2.18 -12.34
CA LEU A 70 5.69 3.15 -11.53
C LEU A 70 4.32 3.53 -12.13
N ASP A 71 4.12 3.37 -13.43
CA ASP A 71 2.86 3.68 -14.10
C ASP A 71 1.76 2.64 -13.80
N ASP A 72 2.14 1.44 -13.34
CA ASP A 72 1.20 0.38 -12.99
C ASP A 72 0.34 0.71 -11.77
N VAL A 73 0.73 1.70 -10.95
CA VAL A 73 -0.11 2.20 -9.84
C VAL A 73 -1.44 2.78 -10.33
N THR A 74 -1.53 3.12 -11.63
CA THR A 74 -2.80 3.57 -12.23
C THR A 74 -3.85 2.47 -12.27
N HIS A 75 -3.47 1.19 -12.26
CA HIS A 75 -4.41 0.07 -12.17
C HIS A 75 -5.14 0.08 -10.83
N ILE A 76 -4.41 0.28 -9.72
CA ILE A 76 -4.98 0.46 -8.38
C ILE A 76 -5.87 1.70 -8.35
N ALA A 77 -5.41 2.84 -8.90
CA ALA A 77 -6.16 4.09 -8.87
C ALA A 77 -7.50 4.01 -9.63
N LYS A 78 -7.57 3.22 -10.71
CA LYS A 78 -8.77 3.07 -11.55
C LYS A 78 -9.76 2.04 -11.00
N ASP A 79 -9.32 1.13 -10.14
CA ASP A 79 -10.18 0.10 -9.56
C ASP A 79 -11.03 0.67 -8.42
N LYS A 80 -12.27 1.03 -8.75
CA LYS A 80 -13.22 1.62 -7.79
C LYS A 80 -13.61 0.64 -6.68
N ALA A 81 -13.78 -0.65 -6.99
CA ALA A 81 -14.14 -1.66 -6.00
C ALA A 81 -13.02 -1.82 -4.97
N LEU A 82 -11.78 -1.95 -5.44
CA LEU A 82 -10.61 -2.01 -4.57
C LEU A 82 -10.46 -0.72 -3.76
N GLY A 83 -10.62 0.44 -4.40
CA GLY A 83 -10.53 1.76 -3.75
C GLY A 83 -11.49 1.91 -2.56
N MET A 84 -12.71 1.40 -2.68
CA MET A 84 -13.69 1.37 -1.58
C MET A 84 -13.23 0.52 -0.38
N LEU A 85 -12.46 -0.54 -0.62
CA LEU A 85 -11.98 -1.45 0.42
C LEU A 85 -10.73 -0.94 1.12
N ILE A 86 -9.76 -0.39 0.38
CA ILE A 86 -8.46 0.04 0.93
C ILE A 86 -8.49 1.46 1.51
N ASN A 87 -9.47 2.28 1.10
CA ASN A 87 -9.69 3.66 1.57
C ASN A 87 -8.41 4.53 1.63
N GLN A 88 -7.54 4.40 0.63
CA GLN A 88 -6.31 5.18 0.52
C GLN A 88 -6.25 5.90 -0.84
N GLN A 89 -5.71 7.11 -0.84
CA GLN A 89 -5.33 7.79 -2.08
C GLN A 89 -4.17 7.08 -2.77
N THR A 90 -4.19 7.04 -4.10
CA THR A 90 -3.10 6.49 -4.91
C THR A 90 -2.30 7.65 -5.53
N PRO A 91 -1.04 7.87 -5.15
CA PRO A 91 -0.19 8.87 -5.78
C PRO A 91 0.09 8.51 -7.24
N THR A 92 0.31 9.53 -8.06
CA THR A 92 0.70 9.32 -9.47
C THR A 92 2.13 8.79 -9.56
N ALA A 93 2.46 8.10 -10.66
CA ALA A 93 3.82 7.64 -10.95
C ALA A 93 4.86 8.76 -10.83
N GLN A 94 4.53 9.95 -11.36
CA GLN A 94 5.39 11.14 -11.28
C GLN A 94 5.60 11.63 -9.83
N ALA A 95 4.55 11.61 -9.01
CA ALA A 95 4.65 11.96 -7.60
C ALA A 95 5.53 10.96 -6.84
N ILE A 96 5.36 9.67 -7.11
CA ILE A 96 6.20 8.59 -6.54
C ILE A 96 7.66 8.79 -6.96
N GLY A 97 7.95 8.95 -8.25
CA GLY A 97 9.31 9.15 -8.75
C GLY A 97 10.00 10.38 -8.15
N THR A 98 9.25 11.48 -7.97
CA THR A 98 9.76 12.69 -7.31
C THR A 98 10.06 12.45 -5.84
N TRP A 99 9.19 11.72 -5.15
CA TRP A 99 9.37 11.32 -3.76
C TRP A 99 10.61 10.43 -3.58
N LEU A 100 10.78 9.41 -4.44
CA LEU A 100 11.93 8.50 -4.41
C LEU A 100 13.25 9.23 -4.66
N ARG A 101 13.32 10.13 -5.66
CA ARG A 101 14.51 10.96 -5.90
C ARG A 101 14.90 11.81 -4.70
N ARG A 102 13.92 12.35 -3.97
CA ARG A 102 14.19 13.10 -2.74
C ARG A 102 14.74 12.19 -1.63
N LEU A 103 14.21 10.98 -1.48
CA LEU A 103 14.69 10.01 -0.48
C LEU A 103 16.09 9.48 -0.77
N GLY A 104 16.48 9.43 -2.04
CA GLY A 104 17.83 9.07 -2.46
C GLY A 104 18.89 10.09 -2.04
N LYS A 105 18.50 11.35 -1.80
CA LYS A 105 19.42 12.36 -1.24
C LYS A 105 19.84 11.94 0.18
N ASP A 106 21.14 11.91 0.43
CA ASP A 106 21.76 11.60 1.73
C ASP A 106 21.36 10.24 2.35
N ASN A 107 20.91 9.30 1.52
CA ASN A 107 20.43 7.97 1.92
C ASN A 107 19.29 8.01 2.95
N GLN A 108 18.46 9.06 2.93
CA GLN A 108 17.37 9.23 3.90
C GLN A 108 16.37 8.07 3.87
N GLY A 109 16.02 7.57 2.67
CA GLY A 109 15.13 6.42 2.51
C GLY A 109 15.65 5.16 3.17
N VAL A 110 16.92 4.79 2.90
CA VAL A 110 17.54 3.58 3.47
C VAL A 110 17.64 3.67 4.99
N LYS A 111 18.01 4.85 5.53
CA LYS A 111 18.04 5.09 6.98
C LYS A 111 16.67 4.94 7.63
N ALA A 112 15.61 5.45 6.99
CA ALA A 112 14.24 5.32 7.47
C ALA A 112 13.76 3.86 7.44
N LEU A 113 13.98 3.14 6.33
CA LEU A 113 13.65 1.73 6.19
C LEU A 113 14.36 0.85 7.23
N SER A 114 15.64 1.11 7.51
CA SER A 114 16.36 0.40 8.58
C SER A 114 15.71 0.59 9.95
N LYS A 115 15.25 1.80 10.29
CA LYS A 115 14.53 2.08 11.54
C LYS A 115 13.18 1.37 11.58
N ILE A 116 12.44 1.38 10.49
CA ILE A 116 11.14 0.69 10.38
C ILE A 116 11.32 -0.81 10.59
N ASN A 117 12.28 -1.43 9.89
CA ASN A 117 12.56 -2.86 10.05
C ASN A 117 12.90 -3.20 11.50
N LYS A 118 13.76 -2.40 12.16
CA LYS A 118 14.06 -2.60 13.59
C LYS A 118 12.80 -2.50 14.46
N THR A 119 11.95 -1.49 14.25
CA THR A 119 10.72 -1.31 15.01
C THR A 119 9.76 -2.49 14.80
N LEU A 120 9.51 -2.89 13.56
CA LEU A 120 8.61 -4.00 13.21
C LEU A 120 9.11 -5.34 13.75
N LEU A 121 10.42 -5.61 13.67
CA LEU A 121 11.00 -6.86 14.16
C LEU A 121 11.11 -6.91 15.70
N SER A 122 11.25 -5.76 16.35
CA SER A 122 11.35 -5.70 17.81
C SER A 122 10.06 -6.06 18.56
N GLN A 123 8.90 -5.92 17.94
CA GLN A 123 7.60 -6.33 18.51
C GLN A 123 7.47 -7.86 18.65
N PRO A 124 7.64 -8.67 17.59
CA PRO A 124 7.53 -10.12 17.68
C PRO A 124 8.69 -10.76 18.46
N LEU A 125 9.93 -10.25 18.35
CA LEU A 125 11.10 -10.81 19.04
C LEU A 125 11.04 -10.69 20.58
N LYS A 126 10.34 -9.68 21.11
CA LYS A 126 10.07 -9.59 22.56
C LYS A 126 9.00 -10.57 23.03
N THR A 127 8.13 -11.01 22.13
CA THR A 127 7.04 -11.93 22.45
C THR A 127 7.55 -13.38 22.53
N THR A 128 8.53 -13.75 21.71
CA THR A 128 9.15 -15.09 21.74
C THR A 128 10.16 -15.30 22.86
N GLN A 129 10.70 -14.24 23.47
CA GLN A 129 11.57 -14.36 24.65
C GLN A 129 10.81 -14.62 25.96
N ASN A 130 9.47 -14.51 25.94
CA ASN A 130 8.60 -14.68 27.10
C ASN A 130 7.82 -16.01 27.05
N ILE A 131 8.24 -16.93 26.17
CA ILE A 131 7.70 -18.28 26.07
C ILE A 131 8.78 -19.20 26.65
N ASP A 132 8.81 -19.30 27.98
CA ASP A 132 9.51 -20.40 28.64
C ASP A 132 8.74 -21.69 28.30
N LEU A 133 9.40 -22.61 27.60
CA LEU A 133 8.97 -24.00 27.43
C LEU A 133 9.33 -24.81 28.69
#